data_AF-A0A947ILI2-F1
#
_entry.id   AF-A0A947ILI2-F1
#
_cell.length_a   1.000
_cell.length_b   1.000
_cell.length_c   1.000
_cell.angle_alpha   90.00
_cell.angle_beta   90.00
_cell.angle_gamma   90.00
#
_symmetry.space_group_name_H-M   'P 1'
#
loop_
_entity.id
_entity.type
_entity.pdbx_description
1 polymer ?
#
loop_
_entity_poly.entity_id
_entity_poly.type
_entity_poly.pdbx_seq_one_letter_code
_entity_poly.pdbx_strand_id
1 'polypeptide(L)'
;MNLQLRIGFVLSLLVLLLGAAFYLSINLPETSGHFYADENRLIYQEQGKDAIAISHFISSAGDVEAETLLLIPEPDIIETFTDFNRLMYAHTLLGKEAKSGVLQFMSVVGESNTVLIRDRHIADLPWDFWFQLLVAAGVWLIGGVVWAAQPSKATGLYALTGLFLTVAIATASVYSTRSLLIDGQLFRYLSNINSSNAILFSSALASLLWYYPQRLGRFPAVYLSFAAGIAGAVTVFFQIGSGASDSYIYTLLIYMAAIVFAATQWFYTPPQTGRARCIVMVFAGDIFRDGVIRRLSAYPCCIGEGVTPAAVGSVCGLFADVCRYCFGTVTLSTI
;
A
#
# COMPACT_ATOMS: atom_id res chain seq x y z
N MET A 1 16.13 13.75 -23.29
CA MET A 1 15.61 14.65 -22.23
C MET A 1 16.76 15.13 -21.37
N ASN A 2 16.97 16.44 -21.23
CA ASN A 2 18.02 16.99 -20.38
C ASN A 2 17.71 16.74 -18.89
N LEU A 3 18.72 16.76 -18.01
CA LEU A 3 18.61 16.43 -16.58
C LEU A 3 17.51 17.23 -15.87
N GLN A 4 17.42 18.54 -16.12
CA GLN A 4 16.40 19.41 -15.53
C GLN A 4 14.97 18.94 -15.82
N LEU A 5 14.69 18.52 -17.07
CA LEU A 5 13.38 17.99 -17.45
C LEU A 5 13.08 16.65 -16.75
N ARG A 6 14.09 15.79 -16.54
CA ARG A 6 13.92 14.53 -15.80
C ARG A 6 13.62 14.76 -14.32
N ILE A 7 14.35 15.69 -13.69
CA ILE A 7 14.09 16.08 -12.30
C ILE A 7 12.70 16.73 -12.19
N GLY A 8 12.37 17.65 -13.10
CA GLY A 8 11.04 18.27 -13.15
C GLY A 8 9.93 17.23 -13.27
N PHE A 9 10.09 16.22 -14.12
CA PHE A 9 9.14 15.10 -14.22
C PHE A 9 9.00 14.33 -12.90
N VAL A 10 10.12 13.99 -12.25
CA VAL A 10 10.12 13.27 -10.97
C VAL A 10 9.36 14.06 -9.89
N LEU A 11 9.66 15.35 -9.75
CA LEU A 11 9.03 16.22 -8.76
C LEU A 11 7.55 16.46 -9.06
N SER A 12 7.18 16.71 -10.32
CA SER A 12 5.78 16.90 -10.70
C SER A 12 4.95 15.65 -10.46
N LEU A 13 5.49 14.46 -10.76
CA LEU A 13 4.79 13.21 -10.50
C LEU A 13 4.66 12.95 -9.00
N LEU A 14 5.67 13.29 -8.20
CA LEU A 14 5.60 13.20 -6.74
C LEU A 14 4.46 14.06 -6.19
N VAL A 15 4.44 15.34 -6.56
CA VAL A 15 3.42 16.29 -6.11
C VAL A 15 2.03 15.83 -6.55
N LEU A 16 1.89 15.32 -7.77
CA LEU A 16 0.61 14.80 -8.26
C LEU A 16 0.12 13.61 -7.42
N LEU A 17 0.98 12.61 -7.17
CA LEU A 17 0.60 11.40 -6.45
C LEU A 17 0.26 11.68 -4.97
N LEU A 18 1.13 12.43 -4.28
CA LEU A 18 0.89 12.76 -2.88
C LEU A 18 -0.25 13.75 -2.71
N GLY A 19 -0.36 14.73 -3.62
CA GLY A 19 -1.46 15.69 -3.64
C GLY A 19 -2.80 15.02 -3.88
N ALA A 20 -2.87 14.02 -4.76
CA ALA A 20 -4.08 13.22 -4.97
C ALA A 20 -4.46 12.40 -3.71
N ALA A 21 -3.50 11.73 -3.07
CA ALA A 21 -3.76 10.99 -1.83
C ALA A 21 -4.24 11.90 -0.70
N PHE A 22 -3.61 13.07 -0.53
CA PHE A 22 -4.03 14.09 0.43
C PHE A 22 -5.44 14.62 0.12
N TYR A 23 -5.69 14.98 -1.13
CA TYR A 23 -6.99 15.48 -1.58
C TYR A 23 -8.10 14.44 -1.34
N LEU A 24 -7.87 13.17 -1.68
CA LEU A 24 -8.86 12.13 -1.43
C LEU A 24 -9.10 11.94 0.07
N SER A 25 -8.04 11.91 0.88
CA SER A 25 -8.14 11.66 2.32
C SER A 25 -8.84 12.77 3.09
N ILE A 26 -8.59 14.04 2.74
CA ILE A 26 -9.22 15.20 3.40
C ILE A 26 -10.70 15.37 3.01
N ASN A 27 -11.11 14.82 1.86
CA ASN A 27 -12.51 14.85 1.41
C ASN A 27 -13.30 13.61 1.84
N LEU A 28 -12.72 12.71 2.65
CA LEU A 28 -13.48 11.62 3.26
C LEU A 28 -14.34 12.14 4.41
N PRO A 29 -15.56 11.62 4.60
CA PRO A 29 -16.39 11.98 5.75
C PRO A 29 -15.75 11.54 7.06
N GLU A 30 -15.89 12.37 8.10
CA GLU A 30 -15.46 12.04 9.46
C GLU A 30 -16.65 11.97 10.42
N THR A 31 -16.56 11.10 11.42
CA THR A 31 -17.60 10.95 12.45
C THR A 31 -17.25 11.76 13.70
N SER A 32 -18.26 12.18 14.47
CA SER A 32 -18.03 12.90 15.73
C SER A 32 -17.38 12.04 16.83
N GLY A 33 -17.51 10.72 16.72
CA GLY A 33 -16.84 9.73 17.55
C GLY A 33 -15.97 8.77 16.72
N HIS A 34 -15.45 7.74 17.36
CA HIS A 34 -14.65 6.71 16.71
C HIS A 34 -15.34 5.35 16.80
N PHE A 35 -15.11 4.53 15.78
CA PHE A 35 -15.58 3.14 15.74
C PHE A 35 -14.38 2.22 15.96
N TYR A 36 -14.58 1.20 16.78
CA TYR A 36 -13.59 0.14 16.97
C TYR A 36 -14.28 -1.21 17.09
N ALA A 37 -13.54 -2.28 16.81
CA ALA A 37 -14.00 -3.64 17.00
C ALA A 37 -13.59 -4.13 18.39
N ASP A 38 -14.53 -4.75 19.09
CA ASP A 38 -14.27 -5.49 20.33
C ASP A 38 -14.85 -6.89 20.17
N GLU A 39 -13.99 -7.90 20.22
CA GLU A 39 -14.28 -9.29 19.84
C GLU A 39 -14.96 -9.38 18.44
N ASN A 40 -16.28 -9.59 18.42
CA ASN A 40 -17.11 -9.70 17.22
C ASN A 40 -18.17 -8.59 17.13
N ARG A 41 -18.02 -7.51 17.90
CA ARG A 41 -18.99 -6.41 17.94
C ARG A 41 -18.34 -5.11 17.49
N LEU A 42 -19.10 -4.34 16.71
CA LEU A 42 -18.74 -2.98 16.38
C LEU A 42 -19.21 -2.05 17.50
N ILE A 43 -18.29 -1.25 18.01
CA ILE A 43 -18.55 -0.29 19.09
C ILE A 43 -18.34 1.13 18.58
N TYR A 44 -19.25 2.02 18.96
CA TYR A 44 -19.11 3.46 18.77
C TYR A 44 -18.85 4.15 20.10
N GLN A 45 -17.88 5.06 20.12
CA GLN A 45 -17.58 5.87 21.30
C GLN A 45 -17.30 7.32 20.92
N GLU A 46 -17.99 8.24 21.61
CA GLU A 46 -17.80 9.68 21.50
C GLU A 46 -17.13 10.21 22.78
N GLN A 47 -16.33 11.26 22.65
CA GLN A 47 -15.57 11.80 23.79
C GLN A 47 -16.53 12.25 24.90
N GLY A 48 -16.38 11.67 26.10
CA GLY A 48 -17.22 11.97 27.26
C GLY A 48 -18.58 11.25 27.28
N LYS A 49 -18.82 10.30 26.38
CA LYS A 49 -20.00 9.41 26.42
C LYS A 49 -19.58 7.95 26.61
N ASP A 50 -20.52 7.14 27.08
CA ASP A 50 -20.35 5.70 27.21
C ASP A 50 -20.22 5.03 25.84
N ALA A 51 -19.50 3.92 25.80
CA ALA A 51 -19.33 3.12 24.59
C ALA A 51 -20.63 2.38 24.26
N ILE A 52 -21.06 2.43 23.00
CA ILE A 52 -22.33 1.85 22.54
C ILE A 52 -22.03 0.72 21.56
N ALA A 53 -22.45 -0.50 21.91
CA ALA A 53 -22.38 -1.63 21.00
C ALA A 53 -23.52 -1.55 19.95
N ILE A 54 -23.14 -1.69 18.69
CA ILE A 54 -24.02 -1.52 17.54
C ILE A 54 -24.55 -2.88 17.08
N SER A 55 -25.84 -2.94 16.73
CA SER A 55 -26.45 -4.10 16.09
C SER A 55 -26.47 -3.99 14.56
N HIS A 56 -27.00 -2.87 14.03
CA HIS A 56 -27.04 -2.56 12.61
C HIS A 56 -27.08 -1.04 12.40
N PHE A 57 -26.64 -0.60 11.22
CA PHE A 57 -26.85 0.75 10.72
C PHE A 57 -28.18 0.83 9.97
N ILE A 58 -28.89 1.93 10.18
CA ILE A 58 -30.18 2.18 9.54
C ILE A 58 -29.90 2.93 8.23
N SER A 59 -30.36 2.39 7.11
CA SER A 59 -30.26 3.04 5.80
C SER A 59 -31.58 2.99 5.04
N SER A 60 -31.82 4.04 4.24
CA SER A 60 -32.98 4.18 3.37
C SER A 60 -33.17 3.03 2.36
N ALA A 61 -32.11 2.29 2.06
CA ALA A 61 -32.12 1.17 1.10
C ALA A 61 -32.07 -0.22 1.75
N GLY A 62 -32.12 -0.29 3.08
CA GLY A 62 -32.03 -1.51 3.87
C GLY A 62 -30.94 -1.43 4.94
N ASP A 63 -31.18 -2.07 6.07
CA ASP A 63 -30.25 -2.05 7.21
C ASP A 63 -28.94 -2.77 6.86
N VAL A 64 -27.83 -2.23 7.36
CA VAL A 64 -26.48 -2.79 7.19
C VAL A 64 -26.03 -3.37 8.52
N GLU A 65 -25.79 -4.67 8.58
CA GLU A 65 -25.31 -5.33 9.79
C GLU A 65 -23.97 -4.72 10.27
N ALA A 66 -23.83 -4.53 11.58
CA ALA A 66 -22.67 -3.89 12.19
C ALA A 66 -21.51 -4.88 12.37
N GLU A 67 -21.02 -5.40 11.25
CA GLU A 67 -19.92 -6.34 11.24
C GLU A 67 -18.57 -5.65 11.47
N THR A 68 -17.68 -6.34 12.19
CA THR A 68 -16.29 -5.89 12.38
C THR A 68 -15.54 -5.77 11.06
N LEU A 69 -15.94 -6.53 10.03
CA LEU A 69 -15.40 -6.46 8.67
C LEU A 69 -15.54 -5.05 8.05
N LEU A 70 -16.50 -4.23 8.49
CA LEU A 70 -16.63 -2.85 8.00
C LEU A 70 -15.40 -1.98 8.31
N LEU A 71 -14.70 -2.28 9.41
CA LEU A 71 -13.48 -1.61 9.86
C LEU A 71 -12.20 -2.19 9.28
N ILE A 72 -12.27 -3.19 8.39
CA ILE A 72 -11.08 -3.82 7.84
C ILE A 72 -10.18 -2.77 7.18
N PRO A 73 -8.90 -2.62 7.60
CA PRO A 73 -8.02 -1.64 7.00
C PRO A 73 -7.72 -1.97 5.53
N GLU A 74 -7.40 -3.22 5.25
CA GLU A 74 -6.95 -3.73 3.94
C GLU A 74 -7.98 -4.74 3.39
N PRO A 75 -8.85 -4.36 2.43
CA PRO A 75 -9.90 -5.25 1.92
C PRO A 75 -9.36 -6.30 0.93
N ASP A 76 -8.13 -6.14 0.47
CA ASP A 76 -7.46 -7.06 -0.44
C ASP A 76 -7.04 -8.37 0.22
N ILE A 77 -7.15 -8.50 1.55
CA ILE A 77 -6.97 -9.77 2.26
C ILE A 77 -8.23 -10.66 2.25
N ILE A 78 -9.36 -10.15 1.73
CA ILE A 78 -10.63 -10.89 1.71
C ILE A 78 -10.55 -12.05 0.71
N GLU A 79 -10.86 -13.24 1.20
CA GLU A 79 -10.67 -14.51 0.47
C GLU A 79 -11.63 -14.70 -0.71
N THR A 80 -12.81 -14.07 -0.69
CA THR A 80 -13.81 -14.22 -1.75
C THR A 80 -14.24 -12.89 -2.34
N PHE A 81 -14.47 -12.86 -3.67
CA PHE A 81 -15.04 -11.65 -4.31
C PHE A 81 -16.47 -11.38 -3.86
N THR A 82 -17.20 -12.40 -3.39
CA THR A 82 -18.54 -12.23 -2.82
C THR A 82 -18.50 -11.37 -1.57
N ASP A 83 -17.64 -11.71 -0.60
CA ASP A 83 -17.50 -10.95 0.65
C ASP A 83 -16.90 -9.57 0.40
N PHE A 84 -15.93 -9.49 -0.51
CA PHE A 84 -15.37 -8.20 -0.93
C PHE A 84 -16.46 -7.29 -1.51
N ASN A 85 -17.29 -7.78 -2.43
CA ASN A 85 -18.37 -7.00 -3.04
C ASN A 85 -19.47 -6.65 -2.03
N ARG A 86 -19.75 -7.54 -1.06
CA ARG A 86 -20.68 -7.26 0.05
C ARG A 86 -20.19 -6.11 0.92
N LEU A 87 -18.89 -6.10 1.26
CA LEU A 87 -18.25 -4.99 1.97
C LEU A 87 -18.35 -3.68 1.17
N MET A 88 -18.03 -3.71 -0.13
CA MET A 88 -18.11 -2.50 -0.97
C MET A 88 -19.56 -2.00 -1.09
N TYR A 89 -20.53 -2.91 -1.15
CA TYR A 89 -21.95 -2.55 -1.16
C TYR A 89 -22.38 -1.90 0.15
N ALA A 90 -21.99 -2.46 1.29
CA ALA A 90 -22.24 -1.88 2.61
C ALA A 90 -21.66 -0.46 2.72
N HIS A 91 -20.41 -0.26 2.31
CA HIS A 91 -19.79 1.09 2.27
C HIS A 91 -20.48 2.05 1.30
N THR A 92 -21.06 1.54 0.20
CA THR A 92 -21.87 2.36 -0.72
C THR A 92 -23.16 2.85 -0.03
N LEU A 93 -23.83 1.98 0.73
CA LEU A 93 -25.03 2.36 1.50
C LEU A 93 -24.69 3.36 2.61
N LEU A 94 -23.69 3.06 3.43
CA LEU A 94 -23.24 3.94 4.51
C LEU A 94 -22.76 5.30 3.97
N GLY A 95 -21.99 5.30 2.87
CA GLY A 95 -21.52 6.53 2.22
C GLY A 95 -22.66 7.38 1.63
N LYS A 96 -23.77 6.75 1.21
CA LYS A 96 -24.97 7.48 0.77
C LYS A 96 -25.67 8.16 1.94
N GLU A 97 -25.85 7.46 3.06
CA GLU A 97 -26.46 8.06 4.26
C GLU A 97 -25.57 9.15 4.83
N ALA A 98 -24.24 8.97 4.83
CA ALA A 98 -23.29 9.96 5.33
C ALA A 98 -23.38 11.31 4.60
N LYS A 99 -23.76 11.33 3.31
CA LYS A 99 -23.98 12.58 2.55
C LYS A 99 -25.16 13.41 3.08
N SER A 100 -26.05 12.81 3.85
CA SER A 100 -27.14 13.54 4.53
C SER A 100 -26.68 14.31 5.78
N GLY A 101 -25.42 14.13 6.21
CA GLY A 101 -24.85 14.76 7.39
C GLY A 101 -25.05 13.96 8.68
N VAL A 102 -25.78 12.84 8.63
CA VAL A 102 -26.02 11.96 9.79
C VAL A 102 -25.92 10.49 9.40
N LEU A 103 -25.49 9.66 10.34
CA LEU A 103 -25.53 8.21 10.24
C LEU A 103 -26.32 7.66 11.43
N GLN A 104 -27.37 6.89 11.16
CA GLN A 104 -28.21 6.30 12.20
C GLN A 104 -27.84 4.84 12.42
N PHE A 105 -27.88 4.39 13.68
CA PHE A 105 -27.62 3.00 14.04
C PHE A 105 -28.48 2.57 15.22
N MET A 106 -28.75 1.27 15.30
CA MET A 106 -29.48 0.67 16.40
C MET A 106 -28.50 0.02 17.37
N SER A 107 -28.58 0.36 18.65
CA SER A 107 -27.78 -0.29 19.69
C SER A 107 -28.23 -1.74 19.91
N VAL A 108 -27.37 -2.58 20.49
CA VAL A 108 -27.75 -3.94 20.92
C VAL A 108 -28.86 -3.96 21.97
N VAL A 109 -29.10 -2.83 22.65
CA VAL A 109 -30.15 -2.64 23.65
C VAL A 109 -31.48 -2.20 23.00
N GLY A 110 -31.49 -1.97 21.67
CA GLY A 110 -32.69 -1.57 20.92
C GLY A 110 -32.94 -0.06 20.91
N GLU A 111 -31.92 0.75 21.20
CA GLU A 111 -32.01 2.21 21.14
C GLU A 111 -31.45 2.75 19.82
N SER A 112 -32.25 3.57 19.12
CA SER A 112 -31.79 4.26 17.92
C SER A 112 -30.92 5.46 18.29
N ASN A 113 -29.72 5.50 17.73
CA ASN A 113 -28.71 6.52 17.98
C ASN A 113 -28.28 7.16 16.65
N THR A 114 -27.85 8.42 16.73
CA THR A 114 -27.43 9.20 15.56
C THR A 114 -26.00 9.70 15.75
N VAL A 115 -25.16 9.47 14.75
CA VAL A 115 -23.80 10.00 14.63
C VAL A 115 -23.82 11.17 13.67
N LEU A 116 -23.23 12.29 14.08
CA LEU A 116 -23.06 13.44 13.20
C LEU A 116 -21.86 13.21 12.29
N ILE A 117 -22.06 13.50 11.00
CA ILE A 117 -21.00 13.50 10.00
C ILE A 117 -20.50 14.92 9.82
N ARG A 118 -19.18 15.08 9.84
CA ARG A 118 -18.50 16.36 9.66
C ARG A 118 -17.41 16.24 8.61
N ASP A 119 -16.99 17.38 8.10
CA ASP A 119 -15.82 17.45 7.23
C ASP A 119 -14.54 17.13 8.00
N ARG A 120 -13.63 16.43 7.33
CA ARG A 120 -12.33 16.08 7.86
C ARG A 120 -11.37 17.28 7.75
N HIS A 121 -10.65 17.54 8.82
CA HIS A 121 -9.60 18.55 8.88
C HIS A 121 -8.22 17.90 8.85
N ILE A 122 -7.18 18.69 8.60
CA ILE A 122 -5.79 18.20 8.54
C ILE A 122 -5.39 17.52 9.86
N ALA A 123 -5.90 18.01 10.99
CA ALA A 123 -5.64 17.46 12.32
C ALA A 123 -6.32 16.10 12.58
N ASP A 124 -7.33 15.73 11.78
CA ASP A 124 -8.01 14.43 11.88
C ASP A 124 -7.23 13.33 11.13
N LEU A 125 -6.26 13.70 10.28
CA LEU A 125 -5.46 12.73 9.55
C LEU A 125 -4.46 12.05 10.50
N PRO A 126 -4.54 10.73 10.69
CA PRO A 126 -3.73 10.02 11.67
C PRO A 126 -2.25 10.04 11.28
N TRP A 127 -1.38 9.80 12.27
CA TRP A 127 0.07 9.72 12.03
C TRP A 127 0.44 8.70 10.94
N ASP A 128 -0.26 7.56 10.89
CA ASP A 128 0.00 6.50 9.91
C ASP A 128 -0.18 6.99 8.46
N PHE A 129 -1.11 7.92 8.21
CA PHE A 129 -1.29 8.54 6.90
C PHE A 129 -0.03 9.31 6.49
N TRP A 130 0.44 10.21 7.36
CA TRP A 130 1.63 11.04 7.10
C TRP A 130 2.89 10.21 6.93
N PHE A 131 3.03 9.17 7.75
CA PHE A 131 4.14 8.24 7.67
C PHE A 131 4.16 7.49 6.34
N GLN A 132 3.02 6.97 5.89
CA GLN A 132 2.90 6.33 4.59
C GLN A 132 3.24 7.29 3.44
N LEU A 133 2.78 8.56 3.48
CA LEU A 133 3.12 9.57 2.48
C LEU A 133 4.62 9.89 2.45
N LEU A 134 5.26 10.02 3.62
CA LEU A 134 6.71 10.26 3.74
C LEU A 134 7.50 9.14 3.07
N VAL A 135 7.08 7.89 3.29
CA VAL A 135 7.74 6.72 2.71
C VAL A 135 7.53 6.69 1.21
N ALA A 136 6.28 6.88 0.75
CA ALA A 136 5.95 6.95 -0.66
C ALA A 136 6.80 8.02 -1.37
N ALA A 137 7.03 9.15 -0.71
CA ALA A 137 7.92 10.20 -1.20
C ALA A 137 9.39 9.75 -1.29
N GLY A 138 9.93 9.17 -0.21
CA GLY A 138 11.32 8.71 -0.16
C GLY A 138 11.64 7.67 -1.23
N VAL A 139 10.77 6.67 -1.37
CA VAL A 139 10.89 5.59 -2.36
C VAL A 139 10.93 6.14 -3.79
N TRP A 140 9.99 7.01 -4.15
CA TRP A 140 9.95 7.60 -5.49
C TRP A 140 11.10 8.56 -5.75
N LEU A 141 11.43 9.43 -4.79
CA LEU A 141 12.55 10.37 -4.94
C LEU A 141 13.86 9.63 -5.18
N ILE A 142 14.13 8.56 -4.44
CA ILE A 142 15.38 7.84 -4.58
C ILE A 142 15.44 7.11 -5.92
N GLY A 143 14.39 6.39 -6.32
CA GLY A 143 14.35 5.74 -7.63
C GLY A 143 14.39 6.73 -8.80
N GLY A 144 13.57 7.77 -8.72
CA GLY A 144 13.40 8.79 -9.76
C GLY A 144 14.64 9.66 -9.96
N VAL A 145 15.29 10.12 -8.87
CA VAL A 145 16.53 10.92 -8.97
C VAL A 145 17.68 10.10 -9.54
N VAL A 146 17.80 8.83 -9.15
CA VAL A 146 18.78 7.90 -9.71
C VAL A 146 18.63 7.77 -11.22
N TRP A 147 17.40 7.55 -11.71
CA TRP A 147 17.12 7.51 -13.13
C TRP A 147 17.35 8.86 -13.82
N ALA A 148 16.97 9.95 -13.17
CA ALA A 148 17.18 11.29 -13.68
C ALA A 148 18.67 11.62 -13.84
N ALA A 149 19.52 11.22 -12.90
CA ALA A 149 20.96 11.45 -12.95
C ALA A 149 21.63 10.63 -14.05
N GLN A 150 21.34 9.32 -14.11
CA GLN A 150 21.98 8.39 -15.03
C GLN A 150 20.96 7.45 -15.69
N PRO A 151 20.22 7.92 -16.72
CA PRO A 151 19.20 7.10 -17.35
C PRO A 151 19.82 5.93 -18.11
N SER A 152 19.38 4.74 -17.74
CA SER A 152 19.71 3.47 -18.35
C SER A 152 18.51 2.54 -18.19
N LYS A 153 18.56 1.36 -18.80
CA LYS A 153 17.52 0.35 -18.57
C LYS A 153 17.47 -0.11 -17.10
N ALA A 154 18.62 -0.23 -16.43
CA ALA A 154 18.68 -0.62 -15.02
C ALA A 154 18.07 0.46 -14.11
N THR A 155 18.50 1.71 -14.26
CA THR A 155 17.97 2.82 -13.44
C THR A 155 16.51 3.12 -13.75
N GLY A 156 16.05 2.89 -14.99
CA GLY A 156 14.63 2.95 -15.34
C GLY A 156 13.79 1.88 -14.64
N LEU A 157 14.27 0.62 -14.60
CA LEU A 157 13.61 -0.45 -13.85
C LEU A 157 13.59 -0.18 -12.34
N TYR A 158 14.68 0.38 -11.80
CA TYR A 158 14.72 0.83 -10.41
C TYR A 158 13.72 1.97 -10.12
N ALA A 159 13.64 2.97 -10.99
CA ALA A 159 12.63 4.02 -10.86
C ALA A 159 11.20 3.45 -10.95
N LEU A 160 10.95 2.46 -11.82
CA LEU A 160 9.66 1.77 -11.91
C LEU A 160 9.33 0.99 -10.62
N THR A 161 10.30 0.31 -9.99
CA THR A 161 10.06 -0.30 -8.67
C THR A 161 9.61 0.73 -7.66
N GLY A 162 10.30 1.87 -7.58
CA GLY A 162 9.91 2.96 -6.69
C GLY A 162 8.52 3.51 -7.02
N LEU A 163 8.24 3.76 -8.30
CA LEU A 163 6.95 4.30 -8.74
C LEU A 163 5.77 3.41 -8.37
N PHE A 164 5.83 2.11 -8.71
CA PHE A 164 4.74 1.18 -8.40
C PHE A 164 4.54 1.06 -6.88
N LEU A 165 5.62 0.98 -6.11
CA LEU A 165 5.52 0.95 -4.65
C LEU A 165 4.92 2.25 -4.08
N THR A 166 5.32 3.42 -4.60
CA THR A 166 4.75 4.71 -4.21
C THR A 166 3.25 4.79 -4.52
N VAL A 167 2.80 4.34 -5.69
CA VAL A 167 1.37 4.32 -6.04
C VAL A 167 0.58 3.38 -5.12
N ALA A 168 1.15 2.20 -4.81
CA ALA A 168 0.55 1.27 -3.86
C ALA A 168 0.41 1.91 -2.47
N ILE A 169 1.48 2.46 -1.90
CA ILE A 169 1.44 3.09 -0.57
C ILE A 169 0.52 4.31 -0.56
N ALA A 170 0.57 5.17 -1.58
CA ALA A 170 -0.26 6.37 -1.65
C ALA A 170 -1.75 6.02 -1.67
N THR A 171 -2.16 4.97 -2.39
CA THR A 171 -3.57 4.53 -2.40
C THR A 171 -3.98 3.86 -1.09
N ALA A 172 -3.12 3.02 -0.50
CA ALA A 172 -3.34 2.44 0.82
C ALA A 172 -3.49 3.50 1.91
N SER A 173 -2.71 4.58 1.87
CA SER A 173 -2.78 5.64 2.86
C SER A 173 -4.17 6.26 2.95
N VAL A 174 -4.90 6.36 1.83
CA VAL A 174 -6.25 6.93 1.81
C VAL A 174 -7.25 6.00 2.48
N TYR A 175 -7.30 4.73 2.09
CA TYR A 175 -8.35 3.83 2.57
C TYR A 175 -7.99 3.16 3.90
N SER A 176 -6.73 2.81 4.16
CA SER A 176 -6.33 2.06 5.36
C SER A 176 -6.37 2.90 6.64
N THR A 177 -6.29 4.22 6.48
CA THR A 177 -6.29 5.19 7.59
C THR A 177 -7.63 5.90 7.76
N ARG A 178 -8.67 5.43 7.06
CA ARG A 178 -10.04 5.93 7.25
C ARG A 178 -10.58 5.50 8.62
N SER A 179 -11.53 6.26 9.15
CA SER A 179 -12.25 5.88 10.37
C SER A 179 -13.22 4.72 10.10
N LEU A 180 -14.34 5.02 9.44
CA LEU A 180 -15.31 4.01 8.98
C LEU A 180 -15.75 4.31 7.55
N LEU A 181 -16.04 5.58 7.27
CA LEU A 181 -16.76 5.98 6.07
C LEU A 181 -15.82 6.17 4.86
N ILE A 182 -16.18 5.50 3.77
CA ILE A 182 -15.63 5.70 2.44
C ILE A 182 -16.69 5.25 1.45
N ASP A 183 -16.79 5.92 0.29
CA ASP A 183 -17.64 5.43 -0.78
C ASP A 183 -17.13 4.06 -1.28
N GLY A 184 -18.03 3.08 -1.40
CA GLY A 184 -17.64 1.72 -1.76
C GLY A 184 -16.98 1.58 -3.14
N GLN A 185 -17.33 2.43 -4.11
CA GLN A 185 -16.65 2.43 -5.42
C GLN A 185 -15.24 3.01 -5.30
N LEU A 186 -15.09 4.12 -4.57
CA LEU A 186 -13.78 4.71 -4.29
C LEU A 186 -12.89 3.69 -3.55
N PHE A 187 -13.42 3.02 -2.53
CA PHE A 187 -12.69 2.03 -1.75
C PHE A 187 -12.21 0.87 -2.63
N ARG A 188 -13.09 0.34 -3.50
CA ARG A 188 -12.73 -0.68 -4.49
C ARG A 188 -11.63 -0.22 -5.42
N TYR A 189 -11.72 0.98 -6.01
CA TYR A 189 -10.70 1.45 -6.94
C TYR A 189 -9.35 1.64 -6.28
N LEU A 190 -9.31 2.23 -5.08
CA LEU A 190 -8.06 2.41 -4.35
C LEU A 190 -7.44 1.08 -3.95
N SER A 191 -8.24 0.11 -3.49
CA SER A 191 -7.77 -1.25 -3.23
C SER A 191 -7.21 -1.92 -4.49
N ASN A 192 -7.95 -1.90 -5.61
CA ASN A 192 -7.51 -2.52 -6.85
C ASN A 192 -6.21 -1.88 -7.39
N ILE A 193 -6.09 -0.55 -7.31
CA ILE A 193 -4.87 0.17 -7.70
C ILE A 193 -3.73 -0.26 -6.76
N ASN A 194 -3.95 -0.31 -5.45
CA ASN A 194 -2.94 -0.73 -4.50
C ASN A 194 -2.41 -2.13 -4.81
N SER A 195 -3.28 -3.14 -4.88
CA SER A 195 -2.89 -4.54 -5.10
C SER A 195 -2.26 -4.73 -6.48
N SER A 196 -2.78 -4.09 -7.52
CA SER A 196 -2.18 -4.15 -8.86
C SER A 196 -0.77 -3.56 -8.90
N ASN A 197 -0.54 -2.46 -8.18
CA ASN A 197 0.78 -1.84 -8.12
C ASN A 197 1.75 -2.63 -7.23
N ALA A 198 1.28 -3.35 -6.21
CA ALA A 198 2.11 -4.29 -5.46
C ALA A 198 2.60 -5.46 -6.34
N ILE A 199 1.74 -5.97 -7.23
CA ILE A 199 2.11 -6.98 -8.23
C ILE A 199 3.14 -6.40 -9.22
N LEU A 200 2.87 -5.22 -9.79
CA LEU A 200 3.78 -4.58 -10.76
C LEU A 200 5.12 -4.15 -10.15
N PHE A 201 5.14 -3.78 -8.87
CA PHE A 201 6.37 -3.58 -8.11
C PHE A 201 7.23 -4.85 -8.13
N SER A 202 6.64 -6.00 -7.84
CA SER A 202 7.34 -7.29 -7.89
C SER A 202 7.86 -7.59 -9.29
N SER A 203 7.07 -7.26 -10.33
CA SER A 203 7.50 -7.40 -11.73
C SER A 203 8.69 -6.52 -12.08
N ALA A 204 8.67 -5.26 -11.65
CA ALA A 204 9.77 -4.33 -11.87
C ALA A 204 11.03 -4.79 -11.11
N LEU A 205 10.88 -5.34 -9.91
CA LEU A 205 11.99 -5.82 -9.08
C LEU A 205 12.63 -7.07 -9.68
N ALA A 206 11.83 -8.06 -10.08
CA ALA A 206 12.33 -9.25 -10.78
C ALA A 206 13.04 -8.85 -12.09
N SER A 207 12.47 -7.91 -12.84
CA SER A 207 13.08 -7.37 -14.05
C SER A 207 14.40 -6.65 -13.79
N LEU A 208 14.49 -5.87 -12.70
CA LEU A 208 15.71 -5.19 -12.27
C LEU A 208 16.80 -6.20 -11.93
N LEU A 209 16.49 -7.20 -11.11
CA LEU A 209 17.43 -8.23 -10.68
C LEU A 209 17.86 -9.17 -11.81
N TRP A 210 17.07 -9.30 -12.87
CA TRP A 210 17.51 -9.97 -14.09
C TRP A 210 18.55 -9.16 -14.88
N TYR A 211 18.42 -7.84 -14.87
CA TYR A 211 19.21 -6.94 -15.72
C TYR A 211 20.43 -6.33 -15.03
N TYR A 212 20.38 -6.17 -13.70
CA TYR A 212 21.38 -5.53 -12.86
C TYR A 212 21.73 -6.44 -11.67
N PRO A 213 23.01 -6.52 -11.23
CA PRO A 213 24.20 -5.78 -11.68
C PRO A 213 24.67 -6.03 -13.11
N GLN A 214 24.51 -7.26 -13.57
CA GLN A 214 24.83 -7.68 -14.93
C GLN A 214 23.63 -8.43 -15.50
N ARG A 215 23.49 -8.43 -16.82
CA ARG A 215 22.41 -9.15 -17.46
C ARG A 215 22.65 -10.66 -17.36
N LEU A 216 21.79 -11.38 -16.62
CA LEU A 216 21.94 -12.83 -16.38
C LEU A 216 21.86 -13.67 -17.67
N GLY A 217 21.13 -13.20 -18.68
CA GLY A 217 21.04 -13.92 -19.95
C GLY A 217 20.21 -13.22 -21.02
N ARG A 218 20.05 -13.92 -22.15
CA ARG A 218 19.26 -13.45 -23.30
C ARG A 218 17.75 -13.67 -23.14
N PHE A 219 17.33 -14.53 -22.21
CA PHE A 219 15.92 -14.84 -21.93
C PHE A 219 15.11 -13.55 -21.67
N PRO A 220 13.88 -13.42 -22.20
CA PRO A 220 13.08 -12.20 -22.14
C PRO A 220 12.39 -12.02 -20.77
N ALA A 221 13.10 -12.27 -19.66
CA ALA A 221 12.55 -12.25 -18.30
C ALA A 221 11.83 -10.95 -17.95
N VAL A 222 12.35 -9.79 -18.42
CA VAL A 222 11.72 -8.49 -18.19
C VAL A 222 10.31 -8.45 -18.77
N TYR A 223 10.14 -8.87 -20.02
CA TYR A 223 8.84 -8.85 -20.68
C TYR A 223 7.87 -9.86 -20.07
N LEU A 224 8.35 -11.07 -19.75
CA LEU A 224 7.53 -12.10 -19.12
C LEU A 224 7.09 -11.70 -17.71
N SER A 225 7.97 -11.05 -16.95
CA SER A 225 7.66 -10.57 -15.61
C SER A 225 6.60 -9.48 -15.62
N PHE A 226 6.69 -8.50 -16.54
CA PHE A 226 5.64 -7.51 -16.73
C PHE A 226 4.35 -8.10 -17.30
N ALA A 227 4.43 -9.04 -18.23
CA ALA A 227 3.24 -9.72 -18.76
C ALA A 227 2.50 -10.48 -17.66
N ALA A 228 3.22 -11.20 -16.79
CA ALA A 228 2.65 -11.87 -15.63
C ALA A 228 2.02 -10.86 -14.64
N GLY A 229 2.71 -9.74 -14.37
CA GLY A 229 2.19 -8.72 -13.47
C GLY A 229 0.94 -8.01 -14.01
N ILE A 230 0.92 -7.70 -15.31
CA ILE A 230 -0.26 -7.12 -15.98
C ILE A 230 -1.41 -8.12 -15.99
N ALA A 231 -1.15 -9.40 -16.23
CA ALA A 231 -2.18 -10.43 -16.14
C ALA A 231 -2.77 -10.51 -14.72
N GLY A 232 -1.93 -10.46 -13.68
CA GLY A 232 -2.38 -10.39 -12.29
C GLY A 232 -3.13 -9.10 -11.93
N ALA A 233 -2.77 -7.96 -12.52
CA ALA A 233 -3.54 -6.73 -12.35
C ALA A 233 -4.93 -6.85 -13.02
N VAL A 234 -5.00 -7.44 -14.22
CA VAL A 234 -6.27 -7.70 -14.92
C VAL A 234 -7.17 -8.60 -14.08
N THR A 235 -6.64 -9.65 -13.44
CA THR A 235 -7.47 -10.50 -12.58
C THR A 235 -8.05 -9.75 -11.39
N VAL A 236 -7.28 -8.86 -10.75
CA VAL A 236 -7.76 -7.98 -9.66
C VAL A 236 -8.87 -7.04 -10.15
N PHE A 237 -8.66 -6.33 -11.26
CA PHE A 237 -9.63 -5.34 -11.77
C PHE A 237 -10.94 -5.96 -12.24
N PHE A 238 -10.87 -7.14 -12.87
CA PHE A 238 -12.03 -7.83 -13.43
C PHE A 238 -12.58 -8.94 -12.51
N GLN A 239 -12.06 -9.06 -11.29
CA GLN A 239 -12.46 -10.07 -10.30
C GLN A 239 -12.40 -11.51 -10.85
N ILE A 240 -11.36 -11.81 -11.61
CA ILE A 240 -11.12 -13.14 -12.18
C ILE A 240 -10.32 -13.94 -11.16
N GLY A 241 -10.91 -14.97 -10.55
CA GLY A 241 -10.24 -15.77 -9.54
C GLY A 241 -11.18 -16.17 -8.42
N SER A 242 -10.60 -16.49 -7.26
CA SER A 242 -11.34 -16.88 -6.07
C SER A 242 -11.69 -15.68 -5.19
N GLY A 243 -10.76 -14.73 -5.02
CA GLY A 243 -11.00 -13.51 -4.26
C GLY A 243 -9.91 -12.47 -4.34
N ALA A 244 -10.05 -11.41 -3.56
CA ALA A 244 -9.13 -10.27 -3.58
C ALA A 244 -7.73 -10.67 -3.07
N SER A 245 -7.66 -11.66 -2.16
CA SER A 245 -6.42 -12.23 -1.62
C SER A 245 -5.52 -12.88 -2.67
N ASP A 246 -6.04 -13.22 -3.86
CA ASP A 246 -5.24 -13.81 -4.95
C ASP A 246 -4.10 -12.89 -5.39
N SER A 247 -4.25 -11.58 -5.19
CA SER A 247 -3.19 -10.58 -5.45
C SER A 247 -1.88 -10.87 -4.70
N TYR A 248 -1.97 -11.42 -3.48
CA TYR A 248 -0.81 -11.84 -2.69
C TYR A 248 -0.10 -13.04 -3.32
N ILE A 249 -0.84 -13.98 -3.89
CA ILE A 249 -0.28 -15.15 -4.57
C ILE A 249 0.51 -14.70 -5.80
N TYR A 250 -0.07 -13.82 -6.64
CA TYR A 250 0.61 -13.31 -7.82
C TYR A 250 1.88 -12.52 -7.46
N THR A 251 1.76 -11.64 -6.46
CA THR A 251 2.89 -10.89 -5.91
C THR A 251 3.97 -11.85 -5.45
N LEU A 252 3.64 -12.83 -4.59
CA LEU A 252 4.59 -13.80 -4.06
C LEU A 252 5.28 -14.62 -5.16
N LEU A 253 4.55 -15.13 -6.15
CA LEU A 253 5.14 -15.93 -7.23
C LEU A 253 6.17 -15.14 -8.04
N ILE A 254 5.86 -13.90 -8.40
CA ILE A 254 6.80 -13.03 -9.12
C ILE A 254 7.98 -12.64 -8.21
N TYR A 255 7.70 -12.41 -6.93
CA TYR A 255 8.71 -12.11 -5.93
C TYR A 255 9.68 -13.28 -5.70
N MET A 256 9.19 -14.53 -5.75
CA MET A 256 10.04 -15.72 -5.70
C MET A 256 11.00 -15.78 -6.90
N ALA A 257 10.55 -15.39 -8.10
CA ALA A 257 11.45 -15.26 -9.24
C ALA A 257 12.51 -14.17 -9.00
N ALA A 258 12.13 -13.04 -8.39
CA ALA A 258 13.07 -11.99 -7.99
C ALA A 258 14.14 -12.51 -7.01
N ILE A 259 13.76 -13.31 -6.02
CA ILE A 259 14.69 -13.95 -5.07
C ILE A 259 15.65 -14.89 -5.79
N VAL A 260 15.16 -15.71 -6.72
CA VAL A 260 16.02 -16.59 -7.54
C VAL A 260 16.99 -15.75 -8.37
N PHE A 261 16.54 -14.66 -8.98
CA PHE A 261 17.42 -13.77 -9.74
C PHE A 261 18.45 -13.10 -8.83
N ALA A 262 18.08 -12.63 -7.65
CA ALA A 262 19.02 -12.13 -6.64
C ALA A 262 20.08 -13.18 -6.26
N ALA A 263 19.66 -14.42 -5.95
CA ALA A 263 20.57 -15.51 -5.63
C ALA A 263 21.52 -15.84 -6.80
N THR A 264 21.02 -15.87 -8.03
CA THR A 264 21.90 -16.06 -9.20
C THR A 264 22.87 -14.88 -9.37
N GLN A 265 22.41 -13.64 -9.23
CA GLN A 265 23.29 -12.46 -9.27
C GLN A 265 24.41 -12.55 -8.23
N TRP A 266 24.12 -13.08 -7.05
CA TRP A 266 25.11 -13.31 -6.01
C TRP A 266 26.25 -14.24 -6.48
N PHE A 267 25.92 -15.37 -7.09
CA PHE A 267 26.91 -16.35 -7.55
C PHE A 267 27.67 -15.90 -8.80
N TYR A 268 26.99 -15.25 -9.75
CA TYR A 268 27.60 -14.89 -11.04
C TYR A 268 28.37 -13.56 -11.01
N THR A 269 28.10 -12.66 -10.06
CA THR A 269 28.75 -11.35 -10.00
C THR A 269 30.10 -11.44 -9.30
N PRO A 270 31.22 -11.06 -9.96
CA PRO A 270 32.55 -11.14 -9.34
C PRO A 270 32.65 -10.34 -8.03
N PRO A 271 33.48 -10.76 -7.06
CA PRO A 271 33.66 -10.05 -5.79
C PRO A 271 34.17 -8.60 -5.95
N GLN A 272 34.85 -8.31 -7.07
CA GLN A 272 35.44 -7.01 -7.38
C GLN A 272 34.38 -5.94 -7.71
N THR A 273 33.17 -6.35 -8.11
CA THR A 273 31.97 -5.49 -8.19
C THR A 273 31.22 -5.47 -6.84
N GLY A 274 31.95 -5.37 -5.73
CA GLY A 274 31.42 -5.50 -4.36
C GLY A 274 30.22 -4.60 -4.03
N ARG A 275 30.14 -3.41 -4.63
CA ARG A 275 28.98 -2.48 -4.50
C ARG A 275 27.69 -3.10 -5.06
N ALA A 276 27.80 -3.88 -6.12
CA ALA A 276 26.67 -4.51 -6.79
C ALA A 276 26.16 -5.76 -6.05
N ARG A 277 27.04 -6.44 -5.31
CA ARG A 277 26.69 -7.54 -4.40
C ARG A 277 25.98 -7.06 -3.11
N CYS A 278 26.36 -5.90 -2.55
CA CYS A 278 25.66 -5.33 -1.39
C CYS A 278 24.20 -4.98 -1.67
N ILE A 279 23.88 -4.50 -2.87
CA ILE A 279 22.49 -4.18 -3.26
C ILE A 279 21.63 -5.45 -3.24
N VAL A 280 22.16 -6.55 -3.79
CA VAL A 280 21.50 -7.87 -3.74
C VAL A 280 21.29 -8.34 -2.29
N MET A 281 22.25 -8.10 -1.39
CA MET A 281 22.13 -8.44 0.04
C MET A 281 21.11 -7.58 0.79
N VAL A 282 21.04 -6.28 0.49
CA VAL A 282 20.11 -5.33 1.13
C VAL A 282 18.67 -5.64 0.71
N PHE A 283 18.44 -5.92 -0.59
CA PHE A 283 17.16 -6.44 -1.05
C PHE A 283 16.83 -7.81 -0.43
N ALA A 284 17.76 -8.79 -0.46
CA ALA A 284 17.50 -10.14 0.07
C ALA A 284 17.37 -10.23 1.61
N GLY A 285 18.04 -9.34 2.35
CA GLY A 285 17.99 -9.27 3.81
C GLY A 285 16.66 -8.73 4.35
N ASP A 286 16.12 -7.70 3.70
CA ASP A 286 14.81 -7.15 4.06
C ASP A 286 13.65 -8.04 3.57
N ILE A 287 13.83 -8.75 2.44
CA ILE A 287 12.93 -9.84 2.00
C ILE A 287 12.71 -10.90 3.09
N PHE A 288 13.78 -11.28 3.80
CA PHE A 288 13.70 -12.28 4.87
C PHE A 288 13.08 -11.69 6.14
N ARG A 289 13.25 -10.39 6.40
CA ARG A 289 12.76 -9.71 7.60
C ARG A 289 11.26 -9.42 7.54
N ASP A 290 10.75 -8.90 6.41
CA ASP A 290 9.31 -8.60 6.26
C ASP A 290 8.43 -9.87 6.18
N GLY A 291 8.91 -10.92 5.51
CA GLY A 291 8.19 -12.20 5.43
C GLY A 291 8.11 -12.94 6.77
N VAL A 292 9.15 -12.84 7.61
CA VAL A 292 9.18 -13.45 8.95
C VAL A 292 8.31 -12.66 9.93
N ILE A 293 8.32 -11.33 9.89
CA ILE A 293 7.50 -10.48 10.78
C ILE A 293 6.00 -10.65 10.47
N ARG A 294 5.58 -10.67 9.19
CA ARG A 294 4.17 -10.91 8.82
C ARG A 294 3.66 -12.30 9.22
N ARG A 295 4.53 -13.31 9.25
CA ARG A 295 4.16 -14.65 9.71
C ARG A 295 4.11 -14.75 11.24
N LEU A 296 4.92 -13.99 11.96
CA LEU A 296 4.86 -13.91 13.42
C LEU A 296 3.63 -13.15 13.91
N SER A 297 3.14 -12.13 13.19
CA SER A 297 1.87 -11.45 13.49
C SER A 297 0.63 -12.30 13.18
N ALA A 298 0.76 -13.36 12.37
CA ALA A 298 -0.31 -14.32 12.12
C ALA A 298 -0.44 -15.39 13.23
N TYR A 299 0.46 -15.42 14.21
CA TYR A 299 0.41 -16.29 15.39
C TYR A 299 0.29 -15.43 16.67
N PRO A 300 -0.93 -15.20 17.19
CA PRO A 300 -1.16 -14.33 18.36
C PRO A 300 -0.56 -14.89 19.66
N CYS A 301 0.01 -16.10 19.66
CA CYS A 301 0.61 -16.72 20.85
C CYS A 301 2.04 -16.25 21.18
N CYS A 302 2.70 -15.46 20.32
CA CYS A 302 4.13 -15.16 20.48
C CYS A 302 4.48 -13.68 20.72
N ILE A 303 3.54 -12.75 20.68
CA ILE A 303 3.83 -11.31 20.86
C ILE A 303 2.86 -10.72 21.87
N GLY A 304 3.38 -10.40 23.06
CA GLY A 304 2.67 -9.62 24.07
C GLY A 304 2.29 -8.24 23.52
N GLU A 305 1.10 -7.78 23.91
CA GLU A 305 0.51 -6.50 23.53
C GLU A 305 1.53 -5.35 23.64
N GLY A 306 1.73 -4.61 22.55
CA GLY A 306 2.45 -3.33 22.59
C GLY A 306 3.50 -3.04 21.51
N VAL A 307 3.63 -3.85 20.45
CA VAL A 307 4.55 -3.51 19.34
C VAL A 307 3.76 -2.91 18.17
N THR A 308 3.81 -1.59 18.06
CA THR A 308 3.41 -0.88 16.83
C THR A 308 4.26 -1.38 15.66
N PRO A 309 3.69 -1.69 14.48
CA PRO A 309 4.48 -2.10 13.34
C PRO A 309 5.25 -0.89 12.80
N ALA A 310 6.47 -0.69 13.30
CA ALA A 310 7.47 0.17 12.69
C ALA A 310 8.01 -0.49 11.40
N ALA A 311 7.12 -0.77 10.44
CA ALA A 311 7.39 -1.54 9.23
C ALA A 311 8.04 -0.71 8.11
N VAL A 312 8.26 0.59 8.30
CA VAL A 312 8.64 1.47 7.19
C VAL A 312 9.90 2.30 7.43
N GLY A 313 10.46 2.24 8.65
CA GLY A 313 11.80 2.77 8.94
C GLY A 313 12.92 2.04 8.17
N SER A 314 12.75 0.73 7.92
CA SER A 314 13.72 -0.07 7.14
C SER A 314 13.74 0.31 5.66
N VAL A 315 12.58 0.60 5.06
CA VAL A 315 12.49 0.96 3.63
C VAL A 315 13.18 2.29 3.34
N CYS A 316 13.03 3.31 4.20
CA CYS A 316 13.74 4.59 4.00
C CYS A 316 15.28 4.48 4.16
N GLY A 317 15.77 3.65 5.08
CA GLY A 317 17.20 3.36 5.22
C GLY A 317 17.76 2.59 4.01
N LEU A 318 17.02 1.60 3.52
CA LEU A 318 17.32 0.77 2.35
C LEU A 318 17.59 1.60 1.10
N PHE A 319 16.72 2.57 0.79
CA PHE A 319 16.89 3.40 -0.40
C PHE A 319 18.04 4.42 -0.26
N ALA A 320 18.26 5.00 0.94
CA ALA A 320 19.34 5.95 1.19
C ALA A 320 20.74 5.31 1.05
N ASP A 321 20.90 4.08 1.52
CA ASP A 321 22.14 3.32 1.37
C ASP A 321 22.36 2.86 -0.09
N VAL A 322 21.31 2.41 -0.80
CA VAL A 322 21.40 2.11 -2.24
C VAL A 322 21.87 3.34 -3.04
N CYS A 323 21.40 4.54 -2.69
CA CYS A 323 21.84 5.78 -3.33
C CYS A 323 23.34 6.08 -3.09
N ARG A 324 23.83 5.93 -1.86
CA ARG A 324 25.26 6.11 -1.51
C ARG A 324 26.17 5.10 -2.20
N TYR A 325 25.75 3.84 -2.30
CA TYR A 325 26.62 2.75 -2.75
C TYR A 325 26.54 2.48 -4.27
N CYS A 326 25.40 2.69 -4.93
CA CYS A 326 25.25 2.50 -6.38
C CYS A 326 25.90 3.61 -7.22
N PHE A 327 25.83 4.86 -6.77
CA PHE A 327 26.14 6.03 -7.61
C PHE A 327 27.30 6.87 -7.09
N GLY A 328 27.93 6.44 -5.98
CA GLY A 328 28.96 7.20 -5.26
C GLY A 328 28.36 8.38 -4.49
N THR A 329 29.13 8.96 -3.57
CA THR A 329 28.84 10.29 -3.03
C THR A 329 28.68 11.25 -4.20
N VAL A 330 27.45 11.68 -4.48
CA VAL A 330 27.19 12.89 -5.26
C VAL A 330 27.72 14.03 -4.39
N THR A 331 29.00 14.36 -4.53
CA THR A 331 29.56 15.57 -3.95
C THR A 331 28.89 16.75 -4.64
N LEU A 332 28.17 17.54 -3.86
CA LEU A 332 27.57 18.85 -4.19
C LEU A 332 28.63 19.92 -4.56
N SER A 333 29.79 19.53 -5.10
CA SER A 333 30.89 20.44 -5.44
C SER A 333 30.86 20.95 -6.88
N THR A 334 29.84 20.59 -7.67
CA THR A 334 29.70 21.03 -9.07
C THR A 334 28.24 21.20 -9.50
N ILE A 335 27.46 21.86 -8.65
CA ILE A 335 26.24 22.59 -9.06
C ILE A 335 26.50 24.07 -8.84
#